data_AF-A0AA38C260-F1
#
_entry.id   AF-A0AA38C260-F1
#
_cell.length_a   1.000
_cell.length_b   1.000
_cell.length_c   1.000
_cell.angle_alpha   90.00
_cell.angle_beta   90.00
_cell.angle_gamma   90.00
#
_symmetry.space_group_name_H-M   'P 1'
#
loop_
_entity.id
_entity.type
_entity.pdbx_description
1 polymer ?
#
loop_
_entity_poly.entity_id
_entity_poly.type
_entity_poly.pdbx_seq_one_letter_code
_entity_poly.pdbx_strand_id
1 'polypeptide(L)'
;SDDDEIDYSVKPQFYDPCSDDRDEAWVERRRKGRKSDALLTCPACFTTLCVACQRHEKYVTQYRAMFVLNCKIVDNQRLRLPADCKRKRTDKKKSRGQFRRKSDNLPETTDEILKDEVFKPVCCSVCQTEVA
;
A
#
# COMPACT_ATOMS: atom_id res chain seq x y z
N SER A 1 -11.17 -41.58 19.18
CA SER A 1 -11.24 -40.48 18.22
C SER A 1 -12.02 -41.00 17.05
N ASP A 2 -13.32 -40.74 17.06
CA ASP A 2 -14.22 -41.09 15.99
C ASP A 2 -14.03 -40.03 14.89
N ASP A 3 -13.19 -40.36 13.90
CA ASP A 3 -13.15 -39.63 12.65
C ASP A 3 -14.44 -39.96 11.89
N ASP A 4 -15.39 -39.02 11.87
CA ASP A 4 -16.61 -39.15 11.09
C ASP A 4 -16.25 -39.37 9.60
N GLU A 5 -16.56 -40.56 9.09
CA GLU A 5 -16.33 -40.94 7.70
C GLU A 5 -17.19 -40.05 6.78
N ILE A 6 -16.54 -39.28 5.92
CA ILE A 6 -17.22 -38.36 5.01
C ILE A 6 -17.90 -39.17 3.90
N ASP A 7 -19.23 -39.29 3.97
CA ASP A 7 -20.02 -39.94 2.92
C ASP A 7 -20.09 -39.07 1.65
N TYR A 8 -19.24 -39.40 0.68
CA TYR A 8 -19.20 -38.75 -0.65
C TYR A 8 -20.40 -39.10 -1.55
N SER A 9 -21.31 -39.98 -1.12
CA SER A 9 -22.53 -40.34 -1.87
C SER A 9 -23.60 -39.24 -1.78
N VAL A 10 -23.57 -38.43 -0.71
CA VAL A 10 -24.49 -37.31 -0.53
C VAL A 10 -23.91 -36.08 -1.20
N LYS A 11 -24.62 -35.55 -2.21
CA LYS A 11 -24.23 -34.28 -2.84
C LYS A 11 -24.20 -33.18 -1.75
N PRO A 12 -23.07 -32.47 -1.57
CA PRO A 12 -22.98 -31.45 -0.54
C PRO A 12 -24.03 -30.37 -0.76
N GLN A 13 -24.86 -30.09 0.25
CA GLN A 13 -25.99 -29.15 0.14
C GLN A 13 -25.55 -27.72 -0.22
N PHE A 14 -24.31 -27.36 0.07
CA PHE A 14 -23.75 -26.03 -0.17
C PHE A 14 -22.78 -25.96 -1.35
N TYR A 15 -22.57 -27.05 -2.10
CA TYR A 15 -21.68 -27.03 -3.26
C TYR A 15 -22.42 -26.55 -4.51
N ASP A 16 -22.04 -25.35 -4.97
CA ASP A 16 -22.45 -24.81 -6.26
C ASP A 16 -21.31 -24.98 -7.27
N PRO A 17 -21.44 -25.89 -8.25
CA PRO A 17 -20.40 -26.14 -9.25
C PRO A 17 -20.03 -24.92 -10.10
N CYS A 18 -20.90 -23.91 -10.20
CA CYS A 18 -20.69 -22.72 -11.01
C CYS A 18 -20.22 -21.52 -10.16
N SER A 19 -19.95 -21.71 -8.86
CA SER A 19 -19.48 -20.61 -8.01
C SER A 19 -18.16 -20.03 -8.52
N ASP A 20 -17.21 -20.91 -8.84
CA ASP A 20 -15.87 -20.51 -9.28
C ASP A 20 -15.92 -19.76 -10.61
N ASP A 21 -16.72 -20.22 -11.58
CA ASP A 21 -16.89 -19.55 -12.87
C ASP A 21 -17.45 -18.11 -12.71
N ARG A 22 -18.39 -17.93 -11.78
CA ARG A 22 -18.98 -16.60 -11.51
C ARG A 22 -17.97 -15.67 -10.85
N ASP A 23 -17.19 -16.19 -9.91
CA ASP A 23 -16.16 -15.43 -9.20
C ASP A 23 -15.02 -15.04 -10.15
N GLU A 24 -14.58 -15.96 -11.01
CA GLU A 24 -13.60 -15.69 -12.06
C GLU A 24 -14.09 -14.58 -13.00
N ALA A 25 -15.29 -14.71 -13.55
CA ALA A 25 -15.87 -13.70 -14.44
C ALA A 25 -16.02 -12.32 -13.76
N TRP A 26 -16.31 -12.29 -12.46
CA TRP A 26 -16.35 -11.06 -11.69
C TRP A 26 -14.96 -10.42 -11.55
N VAL A 27 -13.94 -11.22 -11.23
CA VAL A 27 -12.53 -10.77 -11.11
C VAL A 27 -12.01 -10.26 -12.45
N GLU A 28 -12.25 -10.98 -13.55
CA GLU A 28 -11.82 -10.58 -14.89
C GLU A 28 -12.44 -9.25 -15.32
N ARG A 29 -13.76 -9.10 -15.09
CA ARG A 29 -14.47 -7.85 -15.36
C ARG A 29 -13.89 -6.69 -14.55
N ARG A 30 -13.51 -6.94 -13.30
CA ARG A 30 -12.91 -5.92 -12.43
C ARG A 30 -11.50 -5.53 -12.89
N ARG A 31 -10.71 -6.51 -13.36
CA ARG A 31 -9.34 -6.30 -13.86
C ARG A 31 -9.31 -5.64 -15.24
N LYS A 32 -10.35 -5.78 -16.06
CA LYS A 32 -10.41 -5.24 -17.43
C LYS A 32 -9.20 -5.65 -18.28
N GLY A 33 -8.80 -6.92 -18.18
CA GLY A 33 -7.65 -7.48 -18.90
C GLY A 33 -6.27 -7.08 -18.35
N ARG A 34 -6.19 -6.35 -17.23
CA ARG A 34 -4.91 -6.00 -16.59
C ARG A 34 -4.37 -7.18 -15.80
N LYS A 35 -3.07 -7.43 -15.92
CA LYS A 35 -2.35 -8.35 -15.02
C LYS A 35 -2.27 -7.74 -13.63
N SER A 36 -2.47 -8.56 -12.61
CA SER A 36 -2.34 -8.17 -11.20
C SER A 36 -1.27 -9.03 -10.54
N ASP A 37 -0.40 -8.43 -9.74
CA ASP A 37 0.65 -9.17 -9.04
C ASP A 37 0.12 -9.91 -7.80
N ALA A 38 -0.92 -9.36 -7.15
CA ALA A 38 -1.46 -9.86 -5.89
C ALA A 38 -2.94 -9.45 -5.69
N LEU A 39 -3.58 -10.09 -4.72
CA LEU A 39 -4.84 -9.66 -4.11
C LEU A 39 -4.53 -9.04 -2.74
N LEU A 40 -5.12 -7.89 -2.42
CA LEU A 40 -5.00 -7.28 -1.09
C LEU A 40 -6.26 -7.55 -0.28
N THR A 41 -6.08 -8.00 0.95
CA THR A 41 -7.14 -8.29 1.92
C THR A 41 -6.91 -7.49 3.19
N CYS A 42 -7.99 -7.21 3.92
CA CYS A 42 -7.89 -6.58 5.23
C CYS A 42 -7.21 -7.55 6.21
N PRO A 43 -6.21 -7.12 6.99
CA PRO A 43 -5.52 -7.99 7.93
C PRO A 43 -6.39 -8.46 9.12
N ALA A 44 -7.48 -7.76 9.41
CA ALA A 44 -8.36 -8.09 10.55
C ALA A 44 -9.56 -8.97 10.16
N CYS A 45 -10.22 -8.67 9.04
CA CYS A 45 -11.45 -9.36 8.62
C CYS A 45 -11.34 -10.10 7.28
N PHE A 46 -10.15 -10.12 6.67
CA PHE A 46 -9.87 -10.77 5.38
C PHE A 46 -10.73 -10.31 4.20
N THR A 47 -11.51 -9.24 4.35
CA THR A 47 -12.30 -8.66 3.26
C THR A 47 -11.37 -8.21 2.13
N THR A 48 -11.70 -8.56 0.90
CA THR A 48 -10.94 -8.14 -0.28
C THR A 48 -10.98 -6.63 -0.43
N LEU A 49 -9.81 -6.00 -0.44
CA LEU A 49 -9.62 -4.56 -0.58
C LEU A 49 -9.18 -4.17 -1.99
N CYS A 50 -8.48 -5.06 -2.70
CA CYS A 50 -8.05 -4.78 -4.08
C CYS A 50 -7.82 -6.08 -4.87
N VAL A 51 -8.38 -6.12 -6.08
CA VAL A 51 -8.25 -7.24 -7.03
C VAL A 51 -7.17 -7.00 -8.08
N ALA A 52 -6.74 -5.74 -8.24
CA ALA A 52 -5.75 -5.30 -9.21
C ALA A 52 -4.63 -4.52 -8.53
N CYS A 53 -3.51 -5.19 -8.29
CA CYS A 53 -2.38 -4.61 -7.54
C CYS A 53 -1.13 -4.52 -8.41
N GLN A 54 -0.34 -3.47 -8.15
CA GLN A 54 0.96 -3.25 -8.76
C GLN A 54 2.03 -3.38 -7.68
N ARG A 55 2.97 -4.31 -7.85
CA ARG A 55 4.11 -4.49 -6.93
C ARG A 55 5.15 -3.40 -7.15
N HIS A 56 5.74 -2.90 -6.06
CA HIS A 56 6.83 -1.92 -6.14
C HIS A 56 8.11 -2.57 -6.66
N GLU A 57 8.86 -1.86 -7.50
CA GLU A 57 10.07 -2.40 -8.17
C GLU A 57 11.22 -2.66 -7.18
N LYS A 58 11.51 -1.68 -6.30
CA LYS A 58 12.55 -1.79 -5.27
C LYS A 58 12.17 -2.65 -4.07
N TYR A 59 10.93 -2.54 -3.58
CA TYR A 59 10.46 -3.19 -2.36
C TYR A 59 9.39 -4.22 -2.71
N VAL A 60 9.80 -5.47 -2.86
CA VAL A 60 8.94 -6.57 -3.35
C VAL A 60 7.72 -6.81 -2.43
N THR A 61 7.81 -6.47 -1.15
CA THR A 61 6.72 -6.61 -0.18
C THR A 61 5.72 -5.47 -0.19
N GLN A 62 5.99 -4.40 -0.93
CA GLN A 62 5.11 -3.24 -1.03
C GLN A 62 4.26 -3.33 -2.29
N TYR A 63 2.96 -3.13 -2.11
CA TYR A 63 1.98 -3.23 -3.18
C TYR A 63 1.12 -1.98 -3.18
N ARG A 64 0.81 -1.49 -4.38
CA ARG A 64 -0.11 -0.39 -4.60
C ARG A 64 -1.43 -0.94 -5.14
N ALA A 65 -2.53 -0.58 -4.48
CA ALA A 65 -3.87 -0.83 -4.99
C ALA A 65 -4.17 0.07 -6.20
N MET A 66 -4.53 -0.52 -7.35
CA MET A 66 -4.95 0.25 -8.52
C MET A 66 -6.44 0.60 -8.47
N PHE A 67 -7.25 -0.30 -7.93
CA PHE A 67 -8.69 -0.09 -7.73
C PHE A 67 -9.11 -0.62 -6.39
N VAL A 68 -9.54 0.28 -5.51
CA VAL A 68 -9.90 -0.06 -4.14
C VAL A 68 -11.36 -0.51 -4.05
N LEU A 69 -11.63 -1.44 -3.15
CA LEU A 69 -12.92 -1.97 -2.75
C LEU A 69 -12.96 -1.92 -1.22
N ASN A 70 -14.14 -1.70 -0.63
CA ASN A 70 -14.33 -1.86 0.81
C ASN A 70 -13.37 -1.02 1.68
N CYS A 71 -12.99 0.17 1.22
CA CYS A 71 -12.16 1.12 1.95
C CYS A 71 -12.84 2.49 2.07
N LYS A 72 -12.53 3.21 3.15
CA LYS A 72 -12.98 4.57 3.43
C LYS A 72 -11.78 5.44 3.78
N ILE A 73 -11.75 6.67 3.29
CA ILE A 73 -10.70 7.64 3.62
C ILE A 73 -11.16 8.42 4.85
N VAL A 74 -10.30 8.56 5.85
CA VAL A 74 -10.57 9.37 7.03
C VAL A 74 -10.12 10.80 6.76
N ASP A 75 -11.05 11.65 6.34
CA ASP A 75 -10.74 13.03 5.95
C ASP A 75 -10.30 13.93 7.11
N ASN A 76 -10.68 13.57 8.34
CA ASN A 76 -10.45 14.35 9.55
C ASN A 76 -9.05 14.15 10.13
N GLN A 77 -8.28 13.18 9.63
CA GLN A 77 -6.97 12.84 10.14
C GLN A 77 -5.91 13.05 9.06
N ARG A 78 -4.76 13.57 9.49
CA ARG A 78 -3.61 13.89 8.65
C ARG A 78 -2.37 13.30 9.29
N LEU A 79 -1.78 12.30 8.64
CA LEU A 79 -0.54 11.67 9.05
C LEU A 79 0.63 12.34 8.35
N ARG A 80 1.73 12.52 9.07
CA ARG A 80 3.01 12.97 8.50
C ARG A 80 3.97 11.81 8.57
N LEU A 81 4.67 11.54 7.47
CA LEU A 81 5.75 10.57 7.49
C LEU A 81 6.81 11.05 8.49
N PRO A 82 7.37 10.17 9.34
CA PRO A 82 8.50 10.53 10.17
C PRO A 82 9.58 11.10 9.26
N ALA A 83 10.02 12.34 9.52
CA ALA A 83 11.17 12.89 8.84
C ALA A 83 12.33 11.93 9.09
N ASP A 84 12.82 11.28 8.03
CA ASP A 84 14.02 10.45 8.13
C ASP A 84 15.07 11.25 8.88
N CYS A 85 15.42 10.78 10.08
CA CYS A 85 16.56 11.28 10.83
C CYS A 85 17.82 10.94 10.02
N LYS A 86 18.07 11.70 8.96
CA LYS A 86 19.37 11.80 8.32
C LYS A 86 20.30 12.26 9.42
N ARG A 87 20.97 11.27 10.03
CA ARG A 87 22.00 11.43 11.05
C ARG A 87 22.87 12.61 10.65
N LYS A 88 22.70 13.74 11.34
CA LYS A 88 23.60 14.88 11.21
C LYS A 88 24.97 14.35 11.62
N ARG A 89 25.85 14.12 10.63
CA ARG A 89 27.28 13.87 10.89
C ARG A 89 27.82 15.19 11.42
N THR A 90 27.82 15.33 12.74
CA THR A 90 28.49 16.42 13.45
C THR A 90 29.99 16.33 13.18
N ASP A 91 30.48 17.37 12.51
CA ASP A 91 31.77 18.06 12.65
C ASP A 91 32.98 17.28 13.20
N LYS A 92 34.01 17.15 12.35
CA LYS A 92 35.39 17.31 12.81
C LYS A 92 36.17 18.22 11.87
N LYS A 93 36.57 19.36 12.45
CA LYS A 93 37.22 20.56 11.92
C LYS A 93 38.69 20.32 11.51
N LYS A 94 39.18 21.22 10.63
CA LYS A 94 40.58 21.64 10.30
C LYS A 94 41.21 20.91 9.09
N SER A 95 41.85 21.58 8.11
CA SER A 95 42.27 22.98 7.96
C SER A 95 42.84 23.26 6.55
N ARG A 96 42.83 24.56 6.17
CA ARG A 96 43.77 25.27 5.25
C ARG A 96 43.60 25.08 3.73
N GLY A 97 43.32 26.20 3.04
CA GLY A 97 43.46 26.29 1.58
C GLY A 97 42.70 27.46 0.96
N GLN A 98 43.30 28.64 1.05
CA GLN A 98 42.88 29.92 0.48
C GLN A 98 42.78 29.88 -1.06
N PHE A 99 41.64 30.27 -1.67
CA PHE A 99 41.63 31.08 -2.90
C PHE A 99 40.25 31.73 -3.13
N ARG A 100 40.25 33.07 -3.21
CA ARG A 100 39.11 33.93 -3.56
C ARG A 100 39.01 34.06 -5.08
N ARG A 101 37.80 34.01 -5.66
CA ARG A 101 37.25 35.05 -6.57
C ARG A 101 35.72 35.06 -6.54
N LYS A 102 35.18 36.28 -6.49
CA LYS A 102 33.77 36.71 -6.55
C LYS A 102 33.20 36.55 -7.97
N SER A 103 31.90 36.24 -8.09
CA SER A 103 30.89 37.18 -8.63
C SER A 103 29.53 36.47 -8.79
N ASP A 104 28.59 36.87 -7.94
CA ASP A 104 27.20 37.25 -8.22
C ASP A 104 26.41 36.50 -9.30
N ASN A 105 25.51 35.62 -8.85
CA ASN A 105 24.09 35.66 -9.22
C ASN A 105 23.28 34.90 -8.14
N LEU A 106 22.53 35.67 -7.37
CA LEU A 106 21.50 35.23 -6.43
C LEU A 106 20.28 34.78 -7.26
N PRO A 107 19.74 33.58 -7.00
CA PRO A 107 18.48 33.57 -6.28
C PRO A 107 18.64 32.78 -4.99
N GLU A 108 18.49 33.54 -3.92
CA GLU A 108 18.04 33.11 -2.61
C GLU A 108 16.71 32.36 -2.76
N THR A 109 16.50 31.41 -1.85
CA THR A 109 15.22 30.75 -1.56
C THR A 109 14.73 29.73 -2.59
N THR A 110 15.06 28.45 -2.36
CA THR A 110 14.06 27.41 -1.99
C THR A 110 14.79 26.14 -1.54
N ASP A 111 15.47 26.20 -0.39
CA ASP A 111 15.95 25.03 0.37
C ASP A 111 14.83 24.45 1.29
N GLU A 112 13.56 24.69 0.94
CA GLU A 112 12.37 24.48 1.79
C GLU A 112 11.29 23.67 1.04
N ILE A 113 11.66 22.51 0.49
CA ILE A 113 10.69 21.53 -0.03
C ILE A 113 11.05 20.14 0.53
N LEU A 114 11.24 20.07 1.85
CA LEU A 114 10.78 18.87 2.55
C LEU A 114 9.26 18.98 2.53
N LYS A 115 8.63 18.44 1.49
CA LYS A 115 7.19 18.18 1.51
C LYS A 115 6.97 17.32 2.75
N ASP A 116 6.43 17.93 3.80
CA ASP A 116 5.61 17.23 4.77
C ASP A 116 4.47 16.63 3.94
N GLU A 117 4.70 15.44 3.37
CA GLU A 117 3.68 14.73 2.61
C GLU A 117 2.63 14.30 3.62
N VAL A 118 1.55 15.08 3.66
CA VAL A 118 0.41 14.83 4.51
C VAL A 118 -0.46 13.79 3.82
N PHE A 119 -0.56 12.62 4.43
CA PHE A 119 -1.41 11.53 3.94
C PHE A 119 -2.67 11.42 4.80
N LYS A 120 -3.76 10.99 4.17
CA LYS A 120 -5.02 10.67 4.86
C LYS A 120 -5.06 9.16 5.06
N PRO A 121 -5.32 8.68 6.29
CA PRO A 121 -5.41 7.24 6.52
C PRO A 121 -6.63 6.66 5.83
N VAL A 122 -6.49 5.41 5.42
CA VAL A 122 -7.52 4.61 4.75
C VAL A 122 -7.87 3.44 5.68
N CYS A 123 -9.16 3.29 5.96
CA CYS A 123 -9.68 2.23 6.82
C CYS A 123 -10.54 1.26 6.01
N CYS A 124 -10.58 0.00 6.44
CA CYS A 124 -11.55 -0.97 5.90
C CYS A 124 -12.99 -0.54 6.24
N SER A 125 -13.90 -0.63 5.28
CA SER A 125 -15.31 -0.27 5.48
C SER A 125 -16.08 -1.25 6.37
N VAL A 126 -15.58 -2.48 6.52
CA VAL A 126 -16.23 -3.57 7.26
C VAL A 126 -15.85 -3.55 8.74
N CYS A 127 -14.55 -3.55 9.05
CA CYS A 127 -14.03 -3.64 10.42
C CYS A 127 -13.33 -2.37 10.93
N GLN A 128 -13.25 -1.31 10.12
CA GLN A 128 -12.63 -0.02 10.47
C GLN A 128 -11.12 -0.06 10.75
N THR A 129 -10.46 -1.19 10.56
CA THR A 129 -9.00 -1.32 10.67
C THR A 129 -8.29 -0.40 9.68
N GLU A 130 -7.27 0.32 10.13
CA GLU A 130 -6.38 1.13 9.30
C GLU A 130 -5.52 0.23 8.40
N VAL A 131 -5.49 0.53 7.10
CA VAL A 131 -4.84 -0.30 6.08
C VAL A 131 -3.85 0.47 5.20
N ALA A 132 -3.88 1.80 5.20
CA ALA A 132 -2.89 2.67 4.54
C ALA A 132 -2.90 4.08 5.13
#